data_AF-A0A1W9UHQ0-F1
#
_entry.id   AF-A0A1W9UHQ0-F1
#
_cell.length_a   1.000
_cell.length_b   1.000
_cell.length_c   1.000
_cell.angle_alpha   90.00
_cell.angle_beta   90.00
_cell.angle_gamma   90.00
#
_symmetry.space_group_name_H-M   'P 1'
#
loop_
_entity.id
_entity.type
_entity.pdbx_description
1 polymer ?
#
loop_
_entity_poly.entity_id
_entity_poly.type
_entity_poly.pdbx_seq_one_letter_code
_entity_poly.pdbx_strand_id
1 'polypeptide(L)'
;MSAVAVKYPELKKLDVEVLSVSTDSHFSHKIWNEGELSKMVEGGIPFPMLSDQGGRIGTVYGVYDEAAGVDIRGRFIIDPDGVIQAMEVLTPPVGRNPNELIRQVKAFQHVRATGEATPSGWTPGETTLKPGPDLVGNVWKVWKPE
;
A
#
# COMPACT_ATOMS: atom_id res chain seq x y z
N MET A 1 10.83 -2.00 3.90
CA MET A 1 10.66 -0.62 4.39
C MET A 1 11.48 0.36 3.56
N SER A 2 12.79 0.15 3.42
CA SER A 2 13.71 1.00 2.64
C SER A 2 13.27 1.22 1.18
N ALA A 3 12.77 0.19 0.50
CA ALA A 3 12.26 0.32 -0.87
C ALA A 3 11.04 1.26 -0.97
N VAL A 4 10.21 1.34 0.07
CA VAL A 4 9.09 2.31 0.15
C VAL A 4 9.63 3.70 0.47
N ALA A 5 10.65 3.81 1.33
CA ALA A 5 11.31 5.09 1.64
C ALA A 5 11.90 5.77 0.39
N VAL A 6 12.53 5.01 -0.51
CA VAL A 6 13.02 5.53 -1.80
C VAL A 6 11.89 6.09 -2.67
N LYS A 7 10.69 5.49 -2.58
CA LYS A 7 9.50 5.91 -3.34
C LYS A 7 8.64 6.94 -2.61
N TYR A 8 8.96 7.28 -1.37
CA TYR A 8 8.16 8.18 -0.55
C TYR A 8 7.97 9.58 -1.18
N PRO A 9 8.97 10.20 -1.84
CA PRO A 9 8.74 11.46 -2.54
C PRO A 9 7.70 11.37 -3.65
N GLU A 10 7.56 10.22 -4.33
CA GLU A 10 6.50 9.99 -5.32
C GLU A 10 5.13 9.87 -4.63
N LEU A 11 5.05 9.12 -3.54
CA LEU A 11 3.81 9.00 -2.75
C LEU A 11 3.35 10.35 -2.18
N LYS A 12 4.28 11.19 -1.72
CA LYS A 12 3.94 12.56 -1.26
C LYS A 12 3.42 13.47 -2.37
N LYS A 13 3.92 13.33 -3.60
CA LYS A 13 3.37 14.07 -4.76
C LYS A 13 1.94 13.62 -5.10
N LEU A 14 1.57 12.40 -4.71
CA LEU A 14 0.21 11.86 -4.84
C LEU A 14 -0.65 12.17 -3.60
N ASP A 15 -0.21 13.03 -2.67
CA ASP A 15 -0.94 13.31 -1.43
C ASP A 15 -1.20 12.05 -0.58
N VAL A 16 -0.24 11.12 -0.56
CA VAL A 16 -0.31 9.89 0.23
C VAL A 16 0.72 9.93 1.37
N GLU A 17 0.27 9.55 2.56
CA GLU A 17 1.13 9.31 3.72
C GLU A 17 1.38 7.80 3.91
N VAL A 18 2.53 7.45 4.48
CA VAL A 18 2.92 6.06 4.74
C VAL A 18 3.08 5.86 6.24
N LEU A 19 2.47 4.80 6.76
CA LEU A 19 2.68 4.35 8.14
C LEU A 19 3.25 2.94 8.09
N SER A 20 4.40 2.74 8.73
CA SER A 20 4.89 1.38 9.00
C SER A 20 4.49 0.98 10.41
N VAL A 21 4.16 -0.29 10.61
CA VAL A 21 3.67 -0.82 11.88
C VAL A 21 4.32 -2.19 12.11
N SER A 22 4.66 -2.48 13.35
CA SER A 22 5.08 -3.79 13.82
C SER A 22 4.91 -3.90 15.33
N THR A 23 5.07 -5.10 15.87
CA THR A 23 5.00 -5.37 17.31
C THR A 23 6.21 -4.88 18.13
N ASP A 24 7.28 -4.47 17.45
CA ASP A 24 8.45 -3.83 18.06
C ASP A 24 8.13 -2.50 18.75
N SER A 25 8.94 -2.17 19.77
CA SER A 25 8.86 -0.89 20.47
C SER A 25 9.36 0.28 19.61
N HIS A 26 8.89 1.49 19.89
CA HIS A 26 9.43 2.70 19.26
C HIS A 26 10.93 2.93 19.57
N PHE A 27 11.46 2.38 20.67
CA PHE A 27 12.90 2.37 20.93
C PHE A 27 13.67 1.47 19.96
N SER A 28 13.12 0.28 19.67
CA SER A 28 13.65 -0.62 18.64
C SER A 28 13.66 0.08 17.28
N HIS A 29 12.57 0.76 16.93
CA HIS A 29 12.47 1.54 15.69
C HIS A 29 13.52 2.63 15.58
N LYS A 30 13.74 3.40 16.66
CA LYS A 30 14.78 4.43 16.68
C LYS A 30 16.16 3.83 16.41
N ILE A 31 16.54 2.79 17.14
CA ILE A 31 17.86 2.16 16.98
C ILE A 31 18.00 1.49 15.61
N TRP A 32 16.95 0.87 15.10
CA TRP A 32 16.96 0.28 13.77
C TRP A 32 17.13 1.33 12.68
N ASN A 33 16.40 2.45 12.79
CA ASN A 33 16.50 3.55 11.86
C ASN A 33 17.90 4.20 11.89
N GLU A 34 18.42 4.50 13.08
CA GLU A 34 19.74 5.12 13.26
C GLU A 34 20.89 4.18 12.88
N GLY A 35 20.77 2.90 13.24
CA GLY A 35 21.84 1.90 13.15
C GLY A 35 21.94 1.18 11.81
N GLU A 36 20.84 1.05 11.08
CA GLU A 36 20.78 0.29 9.81
C GLU A 36 20.09 1.07 8.69
N LEU A 37 18.83 1.50 8.88
CA LEU A 37 18.04 2.04 7.76
C LEU A 37 18.61 3.36 7.21
N SER A 38 19.22 4.19 8.06
CA SER A 38 19.96 5.40 7.69
C SER A 38 21.16 5.15 6.78
N LYS A 39 21.72 3.94 6.80
CA LYS A 39 22.83 3.51 5.93
C LYS A 39 22.34 2.94 4.60
N MET A 40 21.08 2.50 4.56
CA MET A 40 20.43 1.98 3.35
C MET A 40 19.73 3.08 2.54
N VAL A 41 19.21 4.09 3.23
CA VAL A 41 18.49 5.24 2.67
C VAL A 41 19.05 6.48 3.37
N GLU A 42 19.56 7.42 2.58
CA GLU A 42 20.09 8.68 3.12
C GLU A 42 19.01 9.39 3.94
N GLY A 43 19.33 9.71 5.21
CA GLY A 43 18.38 10.30 6.16
C GLY A 43 17.43 9.30 6.85
N GLY A 44 17.51 8.01 6.53
CA GLY A 44 16.70 6.95 7.15
C GLY A 44 15.28 6.86 6.59
N ILE A 45 14.36 6.36 7.42
CA ILE A 45 12.94 6.24 7.07
C ILE A 45 12.23 7.60 7.19
N PRO A 46 11.66 8.13 6.11
CA PRO A 46 11.12 9.50 6.07
C PRO A 46 9.67 9.61 6.53
N PHE A 47 9.12 8.55 7.14
CA PHE A 47 7.71 8.45 7.54
C PHE A 47 7.56 7.73 8.90
N PRO A 48 6.42 7.87 9.61
CA PRO A 48 6.24 7.30 10.93
C PRO A 48 6.41 5.76 10.99
N MET A 49 7.13 5.31 12.01
CA MET A 49 7.28 3.91 12.41
C MET A 49 6.49 3.69 13.71
N LEU A 50 5.30 3.13 13.58
CA LEU A 50 4.37 2.88 14.67
C LEU A 50 4.72 1.57 15.40
N SER A 51 4.42 1.57 16.69
CA SER A 51 4.65 0.46 17.61
C SER A 51 3.30 -0.13 18.02
N ASP A 52 3.02 -1.37 17.65
CA ASP A 52 1.85 -2.14 18.05
C ASP A 52 2.22 -3.18 19.12
N GLN A 53 2.79 -2.71 20.22
CA GLN A 53 3.14 -3.58 21.35
C GLN A 53 1.87 -4.24 21.90
N GLY A 54 1.76 -5.56 21.68
CA GLY A 54 0.57 -6.35 22.03
C GLY A 54 -0.33 -6.71 20.85
N GLY A 55 0.03 -6.38 19.61
CA GLY A 55 -0.60 -6.90 18.39
C GLY A 55 -2.05 -6.48 18.19
N ARG A 56 -2.49 -5.37 18.81
CA ARG A 56 -3.90 -4.96 18.81
C ARG A 56 -4.31 -4.40 17.45
N ILE A 57 -3.43 -3.59 16.84
CA ILE A 57 -3.64 -3.06 15.49
C ILE A 57 -3.61 -4.23 14.51
N GLY A 58 -2.59 -5.09 14.57
CA GLY A 58 -2.48 -6.27 13.71
C GLY A 58 -3.71 -7.18 13.81
N THR A 59 -4.25 -7.39 15.02
CA THR A 59 -5.45 -8.19 15.24
C THR A 59 -6.68 -7.59 14.54
N VAL A 60 -6.90 -6.28 14.69
CA VAL A 60 -8.04 -5.59 14.04
C VAL A 60 -7.92 -5.64 12.50
N TYR A 61 -6.69 -5.58 11.99
CA TYR A 61 -6.42 -5.69 10.54
C TYR A 61 -6.29 -7.15 10.05
N GLY A 62 -6.47 -8.14 10.93
CA GLY A 62 -6.44 -9.57 10.59
C GLY A 62 -5.06 -10.10 10.18
N VAL A 63 -3.98 -9.46 10.64
CA VAL A 63 -2.59 -9.80 10.29
C VAL A 63 -1.71 -10.13 11.48
N TYR A 64 -2.25 -10.21 12.70
CA TYR A 64 -1.48 -10.65 13.85
C TYR A 64 -1.44 -12.17 13.94
N ASP A 65 -0.23 -12.74 14.03
CA ASP A 65 0.00 -14.15 14.34
C ASP A 65 0.20 -14.30 15.85
N GLU A 66 -0.82 -14.79 16.55
CA GLU A 66 -0.78 -14.99 18.00
C GLU A 66 0.28 -15.99 18.45
N ALA A 67 0.57 -17.01 17.64
CA ALA A 67 1.54 -18.04 17.99
C ALA A 67 2.97 -17.52 17.84
N ALA A 68 3.22 -16.69 16.83
CA ALA A 68 4.53 -16.08 16.58
C ALA A 68 4.73 -14.75 17.33
N GLY A 69 3.66 -14.10 17.79
CA GLY A 69 3.71 -12.81 18.47
C GLY A 69 4.07 -11.63 17.56
N VAL A 70 3.81 -11.74 16.25
CA VAL A 70 4.21 -10.75 15.24
C VAL A 70 3.11 -10.50 14.21
N ASP A 71 3.17 -9.36 13.53
CA ASP A 71 2.34 -9.11 12.37
C ASP A 71 2.92 -9.80 11.13
N ILE A 72 2.10 -10.55 10.39
CA ILE A 72 2.43 -11.01 9.04
C ILE A 72 2.43 -9.81 8.06
N ARG A 73 2.92 -9.99 6.83
CA ARG A 73 3.17 -8.87 5.90
C ARG A 73 1.88 -8.32 5.27
N GLY A 74 1.10 -7.57 6.05
CA GLY A 74 -0.09 -6.83 5.60
C GLY A 74 0.21 -5.42 5.09
N ARG A 75 -0.44 -5.00 4.01
CA ARG A 75 -0.46 -3.63 3.49
C ARG A 75 -1.89 -3.24 3.18
N PHE A 76 -2.30 -2.05 3.61
CA PHE A 76 -3.64 -1.52 3.41
C PHE A 76 -3.55 -0.15 2.73
N ILE A 77 -4.39 0.09 1.74
CA ILE A 77 -4.61 1.42 1.14
C ILE A 77 -5.92 1.94 1.70
N ILE A 78 -5.85 3.08 2.40
CA ILE A 78 -6.98 3.71 3.07
C ILE A 78 -7.22 5.05 2.37
N ASP A 79 -8.46 5.32 1.99
CA ASP A 79 -8.83 6.57 1.31
C ASP A 79 -9.09 7.72 2.32
N PRO A 80 -9.33 8.96 1.83
CA PRO A 80 -9.59 10.10 2.71
C PRO A 80 -10.84 9.99 3.58
N ASP A 81 -11.77 9.08 3.26
CA ASP A 81 -12.98 8.83 4.05
C ASP A 81 -12.74 7.74 5.13
N GLY A 82 -11.51 7.23 5.22
CA GLY A 82 -11.12 6.18 6.16
C GLY A 82 -11.50 4.77 5.70
N VAL A 83 -11.85 4.59 4.42
CA VAL A 83 -12.27 3.30 3.87
C VAL A 83 -11.06 2.55 3.30
N ILE A 84 -10.91 1.27 3.66
CA ILE A 84 -9.90 0.39 3.05
C ILE A 84 -10.32 0.09 1.61
N GLN A 85 -9.53 0.57 0.65
CA GLN A 85 -9.74 0.36 -0.79
C GLN A 85 -9.03 -0.88 -1.32
N ALA A 86 -7.89 -1.24 -0.72
CA ALA A 86 -7.16 -2.45 -1.06
C ALA A 86 -6.37 -2.99 0.13
N MET A 87 -6.21 -4.31 0.15
CA MET A 87 -5.32 -5.00 1.07
C MET A 87 -4.46 -6.02 0.33
N GLU A 88 -3.24 -6.24 0.81
CA GLU A 88 -2.33 -7.29 0.35
C GLU A 88 -1.71 -7.94 1.58
N VAL A 89 -1.80 -9.27 1.66
CA VAL A 89 -1.23 -10.07 2.75
C VAL A 89 -0.31 -11.11 2.15
N LEU A 90 0.99 -11.02 2.45
CA LEU A 90 1.99 -11.99 2.02
C LEU A 90 2.58 -12.72 3.23
N THR A 91 2.91 -13.99 3.04
CA THR A 91 3.72 -14.74 4.02
C THR A 91 5.17 -14.22 4.02
N PRO A 92 5.97 -14.49 5.08
CA PRO A 92 7.30 -13.91 5.24
C PRO A 92 8.31 -14.04 4.09
N PRO A 93 8.37 -15.12 3.28
CA PRO A 93 9.47 -15.29 2.32
C PRO A 93 9.39 -14.37 1.09
N VAL A 94 8.23 -13.74 0.82
CA VAL A 94 8.05 -12.89 -0.37
C VAL A 94 7.87 -11.43 0.03
N GLY A 95 8.68 -10.56 -0.58
CA GLY A 95 8.56 -9.12 -0.44
C GLY A 95 7.44 -8.53 -1.29
N ARG A 96 6.78 -7.49 -0.79
CA ARG A 96 5.77 -6.71 -1.54
C ARG A 96 6.42 -5.84 -2.61
N ASN A 97 5.68 -5.51 -3.66
CA ASN A 97 6.15 -4.64 -4.74
C ASN A 97 5.69 -3.18 -4.54
N PRO A 98 6.58 -2.22 -4.23
CA PRO A 98 6.19 -0.81 -4.07
C PRO A 98 5.64 -0.16 -5.34
N ASN A 99 6.04 -0.63 -6.53
CA ASN A 99 5.50 -0.09 -7.77
C ASN A 99 4.01 -0.46 -7.94
N GLU A 100 3.60 -1.65 -7.47
CA GLU A 100 2.18 -2.03 -7.49
C GLU A 100 1.37 -1.20 -6.50
N LEU A 101 1.92 -0.88 -5.32
CA LEU A 101 1.31 0.08 -4.40
C LEU A 101 1.05 1.42 -5.10
N ILE A 102 2.06 1.99 -5.76
CA ILE A 102 1.94 3.28 -6.44
C ILE A 102 0.93 3.21 -7.59
N ARG A 103 0.93 2.13 -8.37
CA ARG A 103 -0.04 1.90 -9.45
C ARG A 103 -1.47 1.88 -8.90
N GLN A 104 -1.71 1.13 -7.82
CA GLN A 104 -3.02 1.05 -7.18
C GLN A 104 -3.47 2.40 -6.61
N VAL A 105 -2.57 3.16 -5.96
CA VAL A 105 -2.88 4.52 -5.50
C VAL A 105 -3.36 5.40 -6.65
N LYS A 106 -2.61 5.44 -7.76
CA LYS A 106 -2.98 6.22 -8.95
C LYS A 106 -4.33 5.77 -9.53
N ALA A 107 -4.57 4.45 -9.56
CA ALA A 107 -5.83 3.89 -10.03
C ALA A 107 -7.01 4.32 -9.15
N PHE A 108 -6.92 4.16 -7.83
CA PHE A 108 -8.00 4.57 -6.92
C PHE A 108 -8.24 6.09 -6.94
N GLN A 109 -7.21 6.90 -7.11
CA GLN A 109 -7.36 8.33 -7.29
C GLN A 109 -8.09 8.67 -8.60
N HIS A 110 -7.78 7.98 -9.70
CA HIS A 110 -8.52 8.12 -10.96
C HIS A 110 -9.99 7.72 -10.81
N VAL A 111 -10.26 6.55 -10.22
CA VAL A 111 -11.63 6.08 -9.95
C VAL A 111 -12.40 7.10 -9.11
N ARG A 112 -11.78 7.64 -8.04
CA ARG A 112 -12.41 8.65 -7.17
C ARG A 112 -12.71 9.95 -7.90
N ALA A 113 -11.81 10.39 -8.78
CA ALA A 113 -11.95 11.65 -9.51
C ALA A 113 -12.98 11.58 -10.66
N THR A 114 -13.15 10.41 -11.28
CA THR A 114 -13.90 10.27 -12.54
C THR A 114 -15.15 9.41 -12.45
N GLY A 115 -15.23 8.50 -11.47
CA GLY A 115 -16.24 7.44 -11.42
C GLY A 115 -16.02 6.33 -12.46
N GLU A 116 -14.91 6.35 -13.20
CA GLU A 116 -14.54 5.29 -14.14
C GLU A 116 -13.89 4.11 -13.40
N ALA A 117 -13.91 2.92 -14.02
CA ALA A 117 -13.18 1.76 -13.57
C ALA A 117 -11.87 1.58 -14.34
N THR A 118 -10.83 1.12 -13.65
CA THR A 118 -9.51 0.85 -14.23
C THR A 118 -9.34 -0.64 -14.51
N PRO A 119 -9.10 -1.08 -15.76
CA PRO A 119 -8.87 -2.49 -16.09
C PRO A 119 -7.62 -3.11 -15.44
N SER A 120 -7.43 -4.42 -15.65
CA SER A 120 -6.26 -5.15 -15.16
C SER A 120 -4.97 -4.51 -15.66
N GLY A 121 -4.01 -4.30 -14.76
CA GLY A 121 -2.71 -3.71 -15.08
C GLY A 121 -2.72 -2.20 -15.32
N TRP A 122 -3.88 -1.53 -15.26
CA TRP A 122 -4.03 -0.14 -15.67
C TRP A 122 -2.96 0.80 -15.10
N THR A 123 -2.40 1.65 -15.95
CA THR A 123 -1.53 2.78 -15.60
C THR A 123 -2.04 4.11 -16.17
N PRO A 124 -1.64 5.27 -15.62
CA PRO A 124 -2.14 6.56 -16.09
C PRO A 124 -1.94 6.79 -17.60
N GLY A 125 -3.03 7.15 -18.28
CA GLY A 125 -3.07 7.36 -19.73
C GLY A 125 -3.64 6.18 -20.52
N GLU A 126 -3.79 5.01 -19.90
CA GLU A 126 -4.42 3.85 -20.52
C GLU A 126 -5.95 3.92 -20.48
N THR A 127 -6.59 3.11 -21.32
CA THR A 127 -8.04 3.03 -21.45
C THR A 127 -8.72 2.64 -20.14
N THR A 128 -9.74 3.41 -19.76
CA THR A 128 -10.62 3.18 -18.63
C THR A 128 -12.00 2.70 -19.10
N LEU A 129 -12.84 2.28 -18.17
CA LEU A 129 -14.20 1.80 -18.44
C LEU A 129 -15.20 2.72 -17.72
N LYS A 130 -16.17 3.29 -18.44
CA LYS A 130 -17.26 4.05 -17.83
C LYS A 130 -18.40 3.09 -17.43
N PRO A 131 -18.61 2.78 -16.13
CA PRO A 131 -19.60 1.78 -15.74
C PRO A 131 -21.01 2.17 -16.19
N GLY A 132 -21.75 1.22 -16.75
CA GLY A 132 -23.12 1.42 -17.20
C GLY A 132 -23.69 0.20 -17.94
N PRO A 133 -25.02 0.17 -18.20
CA PRO A 133 -25.69 -0.95 -18.85
C PRO A 133 -25.08 -1.34 -20.21
N ASP A 134 -24.62 -0.36 -20.97
CA ASP A 134 -24.04 -0.58 -22.31
C ASP A 134 -22.76 -1.42 -22.29
N LEU A 135 -22.00 -1.40 -21.18
CA LEU A 135 -20.79 -2.21 -21.03
C LEU A 135 -21.06 -3.66 -20.63
N VAL A 136 -22.27 -4.00 -20.16
CA VAL A 136 -22.60 -5.36 -19.73
C VAL A 136 -22.46 -6.33 -20.92
N GLY A 137 -21.55 -7.29 -20.82
CA GLY A 137 -21.21 -8.22 -21.91
C GLY A 137 -20.43 -7.60 -23.08
N ASN A 138 -20.08 -6.31 -23.02
CA ASN A 138 -19.50 -5.55 -24.12
C ASN A 138 -18.12 -4.94 -23.81
N VAL A 139 -17.52 -5.23 -22.65
CA VAL A 139 -16.21 -4.70 -22.26
C VAL A 139 -15.13 -4.92 -23.34
N TRP A 140 -15.17 -6.08 -24.01
CA TRP A 140 -14.24 -6.45 -25.09
C TRP A 140 -14.20 -5.47 -26.27
N LYS A 141 -15.24 -4.65 -26.45
CA LYS A 141 -15.31 -3.60 -27.49
C LYS A 141 -14.43 -2.39 -27.15
N VAL A 142 -14.15 -2.17 -25.86
CA VAL A 142 -13.42 -1.00 -25.35
C VAL A 142 -12.05 -1.38 -24.83
N TRP A 143 -11.92 -2.56 -24.22
CA TRP A 143 -10.68 -3.05 -23.62
C TRP A 143 -10.45 -4.52 -23.95
N LYS A 144 -9.18 -4.88 -24.16
CA LYS A 144 -8.75 -6.27 -24.38
C LYS A 144 -7.61 -6.60 -23.42
N PRO A 145 -7.55 -7.83 -22.88
CA PRO A 145 -6.37 -8.27 -22.16
C PRO A 145 -5.20 -8.36 -23.15
N GLU A 146 -4.03 -7.93 -22.70
CA GLU A 146 -2.75 -8.19 -23.37
C GLU A 146 -2.24 -9.60 -23.04
#